data_AF-A0A1Z4EWV8-F1
#
_entry.id   AF-A0A1Z4EWV8-F1
#
_cell.length_a   1.000
_cell.length_b   1.000
_cell.length_c   1.000
_cell.angle_alpha   90.00
_cell.angle_beta   90.00
_cell.angle_gamma   90.00
#
_symmetry.space_group_name_H-M   'P 1'
#
loop_
_entity.id
_entity.type
_entity.pdbx_description
1 polymer ?
#
loop_
_entity_poly.entity_id
_entity_poly.type
_entity_poly.pdbx_seq_one_letter_code
_entity_poly.pdbx_strand_id
1 'polypeptide(L)' 'MSEELFVGMSETGWDHAPWEIEPTFTPSELRILLNPALSVTQAADEVGCVEHDVQRLRDSA' A
#
# COMPACT_ATOMS: atom_id res chain seq x y z
N MET A 1 33.46 -22.76 26.32
CA MET A 1 33.40 -21.31 26.04
C MET A 1 32.70 -21.18 24.70
N SER A 2 31.41 -21.44 24.68
CA SER A 2 30.35 -20.44 24.94
C SER A 2 30.26 -19.54 23.69
N GLU A 3 29.48 -19.93 22.67
CA GLU A 3 28.02 -19.70 22.57
C GLU A 3 27.75 -18.21 22.21
N GLU A 4 26.74 -17.96 21.38
CA GLU A 4 26.17 -16.64 21.08
C GLU A 4 26.77 -15.78 19.94
N LEU A 5 27.12 -16.34 18.77
CA LEU A 5 27.22 -15.54 17.52
C LEU A 5 25.91 -15.50 16.69
N PHE A 6 24.83 -16.10 17.21
CA PHE A 6 23.49 -16.08 16.61
C PHE A 6 22.46 -15.61 17.64
N VAL A 7 22.69 -14.45 18.24
CA VAL A 7 21.63 -13.70 18.94
C VAL A 7 21.00 -12.75 17.93
N GLY A 8 19.77 -13.07 17.51
CA GLY A 8 18.93 -12.16 16.73
C GLY A 8 18.43 -12.67 15.39
N MET A 9 18.24 -13.98 15.19
CA MET A 9 17.27 -14.45 14.19
C MET A 9 15.85 -14.35 14.80
N SER A 10 15.46 -13.16 15.25
CA SER A 10 14.07 -12.89 15.61
C SER A 10 13.30 -12.78 14.30
N GLU A 11 12.50 -13.81 14.02
CA GLU A 11 11.34 -13.80 13.12
C GLU A 11 11.51 -12.86 11.92
N THR A 12 12.19 -13.34 10.88
CA THR A 12 12.18 -12.66 9.59
C THR A 12 10.70 -12.54 9.18
N GLY A 13 10.13 -11.33 9.29
CA GLY A 13 8.74 -10.97 8.97
C GLY A 13 8.41 -11.09 7.49
N TRP A 14 8.65 -12.28 6.93
CA TRP A 14 8.19 -12.79 5.64
C TRP A 14 6.88 -13.57 5.79
N ASP A 15 6.25 -13.50 6.97
CA ASP A 15 4.96 -14.15 7.24
C ASP A 15 3.84 -13.47 6.45
N HIS A 16 4.00 -12.18 6.15
CA HIS A 16 3.12 -11.42 5.28
C HIS A 16 3.92 -10.78 4.17
N ALA A 17 3.54 -11.11 2.94
CA ALA A 17 4.07 -10.39 1.81
C ALA A 17 3.50 -8.96 1.81
N PRO A 18 4.30 -7.91 1.53
CA PRO A 18 3.81 -6.54 1.47
C PRO A 18 2.67 -6.31 0.46
N TRP A 19 2.52 -7.21 -0.53
CA TRP A 19 1.45 -7.22 -1.53
C TRP A 19 0.19 -8.01 -1.11
N GLU A 20 0.22 -8.69 0.04
CA GLU A 20 -0.97 -9.34 0.63
C GLU A 20 -1.82 -8.37 1.46
N ILE A 21 -1.27 -7.20 1.79
CA ILE A 21 -1.98 -6.13 2.47
C ILE A 21 -2.68 -5.32 1.38
N GLU A 22 -4.02 -5.37 1.33
CA GLU A 22 -4.77 -4.46 0.48
C GLU A 22 -4.46 -3.02 0.91
N PRO A 23 -4.07 -2.14 -0.04
CA PRO A 23 -3.75 -0.76 0.28
C PRO A 23 -4.98 -0.11 0.91
N THR A 24 -4.86 0.25 2.18
CA THR A 24 -5.94 0.87 2.93
C THR A 24 -5.85 2.38 2.73
N PHE A 25 -6.74 2.93 1.92
CA PHE A 25 -6.81 4.37 1.69
C PHE A 25 -7.60 5.05 2.81
N THR A 26 -7.09 6.17 3.31
CA THR A 26 -7.86 7.01 4.24
C THR A 26 -9.03 7.68 3.51
N PRO A 27 -10.07 8.14 4.24
CA PRO A 27 -11.20 8.86 3.62
C PRO A 27 -10.78 10.12 2.86
N SER A 28 -9.70 10.77 3.29
CA SER A 28 -9.15 11.95 2.62
C SER A 28 -8.51 11.58 1.28
N GLU A 29 -7.74 10.49 1.23
CA GLU A 29 -7.13 9.97 0.01
C GLU A 29 -8.21 9.47 -0.96
N LEU A 30 -9.23 8.75 -0.47
CA LEU A 30 -10.36 8.32 -1.30
C LEU A 30 -11.07 9.49 -2.00
N ARG A 31 -11.18 10.66 -1.35
CA ARG A 31 -11.75 11.85 -1.99
C ARG A 31 -10.90 12.35 -3.15
N ILE A 32 -9.58 12.18 -3.09
CA ILE A 32 -8.65 12.53 -4.17
C ILE A 32 -8.77 11.49 -5.29
N LEU A 33 -8.72 10.20 -4.94
CA LEU A 33 -8.78 9.07 -5.89
C LEU A 33 -10.09 9.05 -6.68
N LEU A 34 -11.21 9.30 -6.00
CA LEU A 34 -12.55 9.34 -6.59
C LEU A 34 -12.90 10.69 -7.22
N ASN A 35 -11.99 11.67 -7.22
CA ASN A 35 -12.26 12.97 -7.82
C ASN A 35 -12.26 12.88 -9.36
N PRO A 36 -13.41 13.06 -10.03
CA PRO A 36 -13.47 12.99 -11.50
C PRO A 36 -12.77 14.17 -12.19
N ALA A 37 -12.48 15.26 -11.47
CA ALA A 37 -11.70 16.38 -12.00
C ALA A 37 -10.21 16.06 -12.12
N LEU A 38 -9.72 15.02 -11.43
CA LEU A 38 -8.33 14.56 -11.50
C LEU A 38 -8.22 13.34 -12.43
N SER A 39 -7.18 13.34 -13.25
CA SER A 39 -6.80 12.15 -14.01
C SER A 39 -6.35 11.03 -13.08
N VAL A 40 -6.48 9.78 -13.52
CA VAL A 40 -6.09 8.58 -12.75
C VAL A 40 -4.63 8.71 -12.28
N THR A 41 -3.74 9.11 -13.18
CA THR A 41 -2.31 9.32 -12.90
C THR A 41 -2.06 10.42 -11.87
N GLN A 42 -2.75 11.55 -11.97
CA GLN A 42 -2.58 12.65 -11.00
C GLN A 42 -3.08 12.28 -9.61
N ALA A 43 -4.21 11.58 -9.52
CA ALA A 43 -4.72 11.12 -8.24
C ALA A 43 -3.81 10.05 -7.62
N ALA A 44 -3.25 9.16 -8.45
CA ALA A 44 -2.28 8.15 -8.03
C ALA A 44 -0.97 8.77 -7.52
N ASP A 45 -0.45 9.78 -8.22
CA ASP A 45 0.77 10.51 -7.82
C ASP A 45 0.57 11.28 -6.51
N GLU A 46 -0.57 11.95 -6.35
CA GLU A 46 -0.89 12.74 -5.14
C GLU A 46 -1.04 11.86 -3.88
N VAL A 47 -1.55 10.64 -4.04
CA VAL A 47 -1.71 9.66 -2.94
C VAL A 47 -0.49 8.75 -2.79
N GLY A 48 0.37 8.64 -3.81
CA GLY A 48 1.50 7.73 -3.84
C GLY A 48 1.09 6.27 -4.04
N CYS A 49 -0.01 6.01 -4.75
CA CYS A 49 -0.49 4.67 -5.06
C CYS A 49 -0.35 4.32 -6.54
N VAL A 50 -0.64 3.06 -6.89
CA VAL A 50 -0.62 2.63 -8.30
C VAL A 50 -1.91 3.05 -9.00
N GLU A 51 -1.79 3.49 -10.25
CA GLU A 51 -2.91 3.90 -11.10
C GLU A 51 -4.01 2.82 -11.20
N HIS A 52 -3.60 1.56 -11.13
CA HIS A 52 -4.51 0.42 -11.14
C HIS A 52 -5.50 0.44 -9.97
N ASP A 53 -5.05 0.80 -8.76
CA ASP A 53 -5.94 0.87 -7.60
C ASP A 53 -6.96 2.01 -7.73
N VAL A 54 -6.52 3.15 -8.27
CA VAL A 54 -7.42 4.29 -8.54
C VAL A 54 -8.49 3.90 -9.55
N GLN A 55 -8.11 3.16 -10.59
CA GLN A 55 -9.04 2.69 -11.61
C GLN A 55 -10.01 1.64 -11.07
N ARG A 56 -9.53 0.68 -10.27
CA ARG A 56 -10.37 -0.29 -9.55
C ARG A 56 -11.37 0.40 -8.62
N LEU A 57 -10.93 1.39 -7.84
CA LEU A 57 -11.79 2.15 -6.93
C LEU A 57 -12.90 2.88 -7.66
N ARG A 58 -12.58 3.52 -8.80
CA ARG A 58 -13.57 4.23 -9.63
C ARG A 58 -14.57 3.30 -10.31
N ASP A 59 -14.16 2.09 -10.68
CA ASP A 59 -15.05 1.08 -11.26
C ASP A 59 -16.01 0.48 -10.21
N SER A 60 -15.55 0.38 -8.96
CA SER A 60 -16.33 -0.12 -7.82
C SER A 60 -17.22 0.91 -7.11
N ALA A 61 -17.10 2.20 -7.45
CA ALA A 61 -17.80 3.32 -6.82
C ALA A 61 -19.11 3.68 -7.56
#